data_AF-A0A517XW26-F1
#
_entry.id   AF-A0A517XW26-F1
#
_cell.length_a   1.000
_cell.length_b   1.000
_cell.length_c   1.000
_cell.angle_alpha   90.00
_cell.angle_beta   90.00
_cell.angle_gamma   90.00
#
_symmetry.space_group_name_H-M   'P 1'
#
loop_
_entity.id
_entity.type
_entity.pdbx_description
1 polymer ?
#
loop_
_entity_poly.entity_id
_entity_poly.type
_entity_poly.pdbx_seq_one_letter_code
_entity_poly.pdbx_strand_id
1 'polypeptide(L)'
;MLQVEPKPRVRDDEKPRAVPETMHDREECGQEVASDLTLGGMTVFLSVAGKGINLLAAGMTLKATMPVRIVADTEGKKLKLKPDDAKLLSEAGGVIAFLLGEPDDRERFYLPIDRFLAKATLRDGRHTLEFEPNVKWLMAYEGHAGVKKAFAPLIKKAVPKVEAGG
;
A
#
# COMPACT_ATOMS: atom_id res chain seq x y z
N MET A 1 -44.23 -28.32 25.66
CA MET A 1 -43.52 -27.26 24.92
C MET A 1 -42.07 -27.69 24.81
N LEU A 2 -41.55 -27.97 23.62
CA LEU A 2 -40.12 -28.31 23.44
C LEU A 2 -39.33 -27.01 23.27
N GLN A 3 -38.35 -26.78 24.15
CA GLN A 3 -37.32 -25.77 23.96
C GLN A 3 -36.35 -26.26 22.89
N VAL A 4 -36.22 -25.52 21.80
CA VAL A 4 -35.22 -25.76 20.77
C VAL A 4 -33.99 -24.95 21.16
N GLU A 5 -32.95 -25.61 21.66
CA GLU A 5 -31.64 -24.98 21.85
C GLU A 5 -31.07 -24.58 20.48
N PRO A 6 -30.55 -23.35 20.30
CA PRO A 6 -29.97 -22.94 19.03
C PRO A 6 -28.66 -23.72 18.81
N LYS A 7 -28.61 -24.50 17.73
CA LYS A 7 -27.38 -25.17 17.29
C LYS A 7 -26.25 -24.14 17.13
N PRO A 8 -25.01 -24.48 17.51
CA PRO A 8 -23.86 -23.61 17.28
C PRO A 8 -23.71 -23.36 15.78
N ARG A 9 -23.56 -22.09 15.40
CA ARG A 9 -23.23 -21.72 14.01
C ARG A 9 -21.86 -22.34 13.70
N VAL A 10 -21.87 -23.38 12.87
CA VAL A 10 -20.67 -23.88 12.21
C VAL A 10 -20.12 -22.68 11.44
N ARG A 11 -18.91 -22.24 11.77
CA ARG A 11 -18.19 -21.26 10.96
C ARG A 11 -17.96 -21.95 9.63
N ASP A 12 -18.68 -21.51 8.60
CA ASP A 12 -18.36 -21.89 7.23
C ASP A 12 -16.89 -21.53 7.00
N ASP A 13 -16.12 -22.52 6.55
CA ASP A 13 -14.72 -22.38 6.20
C ASP A 13 -14.53 -21.12 5.35
N GLU A 14 -13.85 -20.12 5.92
CA GLU A 14 -13.48 -18.89 5.24
C GLU A 14 -12.63 -19.27 4.03
N LYS A 15 -13.25 -19.22 2.84
CA LYS A 15 -12.51 -19.20 1.59
C LYS A 15 -11.48 -18.08 1.69
N PRO A 16 -10.23 -18.29 1.25
CA PRO A 16 -9.24 -17.22 1.18
C PRO A 16 -9.86 -16.04 0.42
N ARG A 17 -10.03 -14.89 1.09
CA ARG A 17 -10.64 -13.71 0.47
C ARG A 17 -9.70 -13.28 -0.66
N ALA A 18 -10.15 -13.45 -1.90
CA ALA A 18 -9.45 -12.94 -3.06
C ALA A 18 -9.38 -11.40 -3.00
N VAL A 19 -8.31 -10.86 -3.60
CA VAL A 19 -8.07 -9.46 -4.02
C VAL A 19 -9.27 -8.51 -3.80
N PRO A 20 -9.11 -7.33 -3.16
CA PRO A 20 -10.22 -6.43 -2.80
C PRO A 20 -11.25 -6.21 -3.92
N GLU A 21 -12.39 -6.90 -3.86
CA GLU A 21 -13.43 -6.86 -4.89
C GLU A 21 -14.50 -5.80 -4.56
N THR A 22 -14.73 -5.53 -3.27
CA THR A 22 -15.77 -4.60 -2.81
C THR A 22 -15.20 -3.25 -2.34
N MET A 23 -16.08 -2.23 -2.22
CA MET A 23 -15.71 -0.95 -1.61
C MET A 23 -15.24 -1.12 -0.15
N HIS A 24 -15.86 -2.05 0.58
CA HIS A 24 -15.50 -2.35 1.97
C HIS A 24 -14.07 -2.90 2.09
N ASP A 25 -13.68 -3.83 1.21
CA ASP A 25 -12.32 -4.38 1.21
C ASP A 25 -11.26 -3.30 0.91
N ARG A 26 -11.62 -2.32 0.07
CA ARG A 26 -10.76 -1.16 -0.26
C ARG A 26 -10.66 -0.17 0.90
N GLU A 27 -11.73 -0.02 1.67
CA GLU A 27 -11.74 0.79 2.88
C GLU A 27 -10.90 0.16 3.98
N GLU A 28 -11.00 -1.15 4.21
CA GLU A 28 -10.19 -1.89 5.19
C GLU A 28 -8.68 -1.79 4.87
N CYS A 29 -8.29 -2.14 3.63
CA CYS A 29 -6.89 -2.00 3.21
C CYS A 29 -6.42 -0.54 3.24
N GLY A 30 -7.33 0.40 2.93
CA GLY A 30 -7.09 1.83 3.01
C GLY A 30 -6.77 2.31 4.42
N GLN A 31 -7.52 1.82 5.42
CA GLN A 31 -7.30 2.14 6.83
C GLN A 31 -5.97 1.58 7.35
N GLU A 32 -5.63 0.34 6.99
CA GLU A 32 -4.35 -0.28 7.35
C GLU A 32 -3.16 0.56 6.87
N VAL A 33 -3.16 0.89 5.58
CA VAL A 33 -2.10 1.71 4.97
C VAL A 33 -2.10 3.13 5.54
N ALA A 34 -3.27 3.74 5.76
CA ALA A 34 -3.36 5.07 6.35
C ALA A 34 -2.79 5.11 7.77
N SER A 35 -3.01 4.06 8.56
CA SER A 35 -2.47 3.92 9.93
C SER A 35 -0.94 3.89 9.92
N ASP A 36 -0.35 3.02 9.09
CA ASP A 36 1.12 2.91 8.95
C ASP A 36 1.77 4.23 8.51
N LEU A 37 1.16 4.91 7.52
CA LEU A 37 1.65 6.19 7.04
C LEU A 37 1.54 7.30 8.11
N THR A 38 0.47 7.28 8.90
CA THR A 38 0.27 8.22 10.02
C THR A 38 1.32 8.00 11.11
N LEU A 39 1.59 6.75 11.49
CA LEU A 39 2.69 6.39 12.40
C LEU A 39 4.07 6.76 11.82
N GLY A 40 4.18 6.80 10.49
CA GLY A 40 5.34 7.32 9.75
C GLY A 40 5.46 8.84 9.71
N GLY A 41 4.54 9.59 10.33
CA GLY A 41 4.55 11.06 10.38
C GLY A 41 3.92 11.74 9.16
N MET A 42 3.10 11.02 8.39
CA MET A 42 2.37 11.56 7.25
C MET A 42 0.95 11.96 7.63
N THR A 43 0.40 12.93 6.93
CA THR A 43 -1.05 13.16 6.85
C THR A 43 -1.59 12.42 5.64
N VAL A 44 -2.71 11.70 5.79
CA VAL A 44 -3.28 10.85 4.74
C VAL A 44 -4.69 11.32 4.38
N PHE A 45 -4.98 11.38 3.09
CA PHE A 45 -6.29 11.74 2.55
C PHE A 45 -6.81 10.61 1.65
N LEU A 46 -8.11 10.35 1.69
CA LEU A 46 -8.76 9.46 0.74
C LEU A 46 -8.78 10.10 -0.65
N SER A 47 -8.40 9.35 -1.68
CA SER A 47 -8.48 9.82 -3.06
C SER A 47 -9.89 9.57 -3.61
N VAL A 48 -10.63 10.65 -3.88
CA VAL A 48 -11.98 10.60 -4.47
C VAL A 48 -12.00 10.86 -5.99
N ALA A 49 -10.90 11.37 -6.56
CA ALA A 49 -10.83 11.81 -7.96
C ALA A 49 -9.90 10.95 -8.83
N GLY A 50 -8.87 10.32 -8.26
CA GLY A 50 -7.89 9.55 -9.00
C GLY A 50 -8.32 8.10 -9.19
N LYS A 51 -8.82 7.74 -10.39
CA LYS A 51 -8.96 6.32 -10.75
C LYS A 51 -7.59 5.64 -10.62
N GLY A 52 -7.53 4.56 -9.84
CA GLY A 52 -6.29 3.83 -9.61
C GLY A 52 -5.40 4.38 -8.49
N ILE A 53 -5.78 5.47 -7.83
CA ILE A 53 -5.11 5.97 -6.60
C ILE A 53 -6.06 5.79 -5.42
N ASN A 54 -5.57 5.16 -4.36
CA ASN A 54 -6.37 4.89 -3.16
C ASN A 54 -6.24 6.03 -2.15
N LEU A 55 -5.02 6.52 -1.93
CA LEU A 55 -4.71 7.53 -0.90
C LEU A 55 -3.77 8.61 -1.46
N LEU A 56 -3.78 9.77 -0.82
CA LEU A 56 -2.75 10.80 -0.95
C LEU A 56 -2.04 10.94 0.40
N ALA A 57 -0.72 10.75 0.41
CA ALA A 57 0.12 11.01 1.57
C ALA A 57 0.74 12.39 1.48
N ALA A 58 0.80 13.14 2.58
CA ALA A 58 1.43 14.45 2.65
C ALA A 58 2.36 14.50 3.86
N GLY A 59 3.46 15.25 3.73
CA GLY A 59 4.29 15.59 4.89
C GLY A 59 3.60 16.64 5.78
N MET A 60 4.15 16.90 6.96
CA MET A 60 3.58 17.83 7.96
C MET A 60 3.24 19.23 7.43
N THR A 61 3.97 19.73 6.44
CA THR A 61 3.74 21.08 5.88
C THR A 61 2.60 21.13 4.86
N LEU A 62 2.06 19.98 4.43
CA LEU A 62 1.02 19.81 3.42
C LEU A 62 1.31 20.47 2.05
N LYS A 63 2.56 20.92 1.81
CA LYS A 63 2.95 21.60 0.55
C LYS A 63 3.16 20.64 -0.63
N ALA A 64 3.30 19.35 -0.36
CA ALA A 64 3.48 18.33 -1.36
C ALA A 64 2.73 17.07 -0.95
N THR A 65 2.13 16.42 -1.94
CA THR A 65 1.42 15.16 -1.78
C THR A 65 2.05 14.10 -2.66
N MET A 66 1.96 12.84 -2.23
CA MET A 66 2.42 11.68 -2.97
C MET A 66 1.25 10.69 -3.09
N PRO A 67 0.85 10.32 -4.31
CA PRO A 67 -0.23 9.37 -4.49
C PRO A 67 0.22 7.96 -4.11
N VAL A 68 -0.68 7.24 -3.46
CA VAL A 68 -0.47 5.87 -3.00
C VAL A 68 -1.52 4.95 -3.62
N ARG A 69 -1.02 3.92 -4.31
CA ARG A 69 -1.84 2.84 -4.85
C ARG A 69 -1.70 1.62 -3.97
N ILE A 70 -2.82 1.11 -3.47
CA ILE A 70 -2.85 -0.10 -2.65
C ILE A 70 -3.12 -1.29 -3.56
N VAL A 71 -2.26 -2.30 -3.46
CA VAL A 71 -2.42 -3.59 -4.12
C VAL A 71 -2.28 -4.66 -3.06
N ALA A 72 -3.28 -5.54 -2.96
CA ALA A 72 -3.22 -6.67 -2.05
C ALA A 72 -3.14 -7.98 -2.85
N ASP A 73 -2.29 -8.91 -2.39
CA ASP A 73 -2.19 -10.28 -2.90
C ASP A 73 -2.18 -11.26 -1.72
N THR A 74 -3.24 -12.04 -1.59
CA THR A 74 -3.39 -13.04 -0.52
C THR A 74 -2.63 -14.33 -0.84
N GLU A 75 -2.27 -14.58 -2.11
CA GLU A 75 -1.59 -15.81 -2.50
C GLU A 75 -0.06 -15.78 -2.27
N GLY A 76 0.51 -14.64 -1.87
CA GLY A 76 1.94 -14.56 -1.56
C GLY A 76 2.88 -14.48 -2.78
N LYS A 77 2.35 -14.33 -4.01
CA LYS A 77 3.13 -14.67 -5.21
C LYS A 77 3.64 -13.45 -5.97
N LYS A 78 2.82 -12.42 -6.15
CA LYS A 78 3.14 -11.35 -7.11
C LYS A 78 2.39 -10.05 -6.89
N LEU A 79 3.14 -8.96 -7.01
CA LEU A 79 2.59 -7.63 -7.18
C LEU A 79 2.30 -7.39 -8.67
N LYS A 80 1.04 -7.09 -9.00
CA LYS A 80 0.61 -6.74 -10.36
C LYS A 80 0.05 -5.32 -10.41
N LEU A 81 0.51 -4.54 -11.38
CA LEU A 81 0.06 -3.17 -11.62
C LEU A 81 -0.34 -2.98 -13.08
N LYS A 82 -1.49 -2.32 -13.30
CA LYS A 82 -1.94 -1.97 -14.66
C LYS A 82 -1.02 -0.89 -15.24
N PRO A 83 -0.74 -0.89 -16.56
CA PRO A 83 0.10 0.13 -17.18
C PRO A 83 -0.38 1.56 -16.95
N ASP A 84 -1.70 1.80 -16.98
CA ASP A 84 -2.26 3.13 -16.71
C ASP A 84 -2.01 3.59 -15.27
N ASP A 85 -2.24 2.72 -14.28
CA ASP A 85 -1.95 3.00 -12.87
C ASP A 85 -0.45 3.28 -12.68
N ALA A 86 0.42 2.49 -13.33
CA ALA A 86 1.87 2.67 -13.28
C ALA A 86 2.32 4.00 -13.89
N LYS A 87 1.73 4.39 -15.02
CA LYS A 87 2.00 5.67 -15.67
C LYS A 87 1.61 6.84 -14.77
N LEU A 88 0.38 6.83 -14.23
CA LEU A 88 -0.10 7.89 -13.34
C LEU A 88 0.76 8.04 -12.09
N LEU A 89 1.15 6.92 -11.47
CA LEU A 89 2.08 6.94 -10.34
C LEU A 89 3.45 7.49 -10.76
N SER A 90 3.99 7.05 -11.90
CA SER A 90 5.30 7.49 -12.39
C SER A 90 5.37 9.00 -12.62
N GLU A 91 4.36 9.57 -13.28
CA GLU A 91 4.26 11.01 -13.55
C GLU A 91 4.20 11.84 -12.26
N ALA A 92 3.61 11.30 -11.19
CA ALA A 92 3.46 11.96 -9.90
C ALA A 92 4.53 11.58 -8.86
N GLY A 93 5.48 10.68 -9.20
CA GLY A 93 6.45 10.15 -8.24
C GLY A 93 5.80 9.36 -7.09
N GLY A 94 4.75 8.61 -7.39
CA GLY A 94 3.91 7.89 -6.43
C GLY A 94 4.52 6.61 -5.84
N VAL A 95 3.77 6.02 -4.92
CA VAL A 95 4.16 4.83 -4.15
C VAL A 95 3.10 3.73 -4.30
N ILE A 96 3.55 2.49 -4.34
CA ILE A 96 2.71 1.31 -4.23
C ILE A 96 2.78 0.81 -2.78
N ALA A 97 1.65 0.71 -2.11
CA ALA A 97 1.50 -0.04 -0.88
C ALA A 97 1.06 -1.47 -1.24
N PHE A 98 1.99 -2.41 -1.13
CA PHE A 98 1.76 -3.82 -1.43
C PHE A 98 1.50 -4.58 -0.13
N LEU A 99 0.29 -5.13 0.00
CA LEU A 99 -0.13 -5.92 1.16
C LEU A 99 -0.08 -7.40 0.77
N LEU A 100 0.74 -8.18 1.45
CA LEU A 100 1.00 -9.57 1.13
C LEU A 100 0.52 -10.48 2.26
N GLY A 101 -0.27 -11.50 1.92
CA GLY A 101 -0.80 -12.47 2.88
C GLY A 101 -2.23 -12.16 3.36
N GLU A 102 -2.66 -12.89 4.38
CA GLU A 102 -4.01 -12.81 4.92
C GLU A 102 -4.18 -11.59 5.84
N PRO A 103 -5.39 -10.96 5.90
CA PRO A 103 -5.65 -9.70 6.60
C PRO A 103 -5.03 -9.56 8.01
N ASP A 104 -5.05 -10.64 8.80
CA ASP A 104 -4.60 -10.62 10.19
C ASP A 104 -3.07 -10.69 10.36
N ASP A 105 -2.33 -11.08 9.32
CA ASP A 105 -0.87 -11.27 9.35
C ASP A 105 -0.18 -10.73 8.09
N ARG A 106 -0.72 -9.64 7.52
CA ARG A 106 -0.18 -9.08 6.28
C ARG A 106 1.19 -8.44 6.48
N GLU A 107 2.12 -8.86 5.64
CA GLU A 107 3.34 -8.10 5.37
C GLU A 107 3.02 -6.89 4.48
N ARG A 108 3.63 -5.75 4.78
CA ARG A 108 3.32 -4.48 4.12
C ARG A 108 4.57 -3.89 3.53
N PHE A 109 4.55 -3.61 2.23
CA PHE A 109 5.69 -3.04 1.51
C PHE A 109 5.33 -1.71 0.87
N TYR A 110 6.24 -0.75 0.97
CA TYR A 110 6.06 0.60 0.42
C TYR A 110 7.10 0.86 -0.66
N LEU A 111 6.69 0.72 -1.91
CA LEU A 111 7.58 0.71 -3.06
C LEU A 111 7.42 2.00 -3.88
N PRO A 112 8.46 2.85 -3.99
CA PRO A 112 8.48 3.90 -4.99
C PRO A 112 8.27 3.32 -6.39
N ILE A 113 7.42 3.98 -7.19
CA ILE A 113 7.03 3.47 -8.51
C ILE A 113 8.22 3.25 -9.46
N ASP A 114 9.23 4.12 -9.42
CA ASP A 114 10.46 4.00 -10.21
C ASP A 114 11.23 2.73 -9.85
N ARG A 115 11.29 2.41 -8.55
CA ARG A 115 11.98 1.21 -8.03
C ARG A 115 11.22 -0.07 -8.36
N PHE A 116 9.89 -0.03 -8.31
CA PHE A 116 9.06 -1.13 -8.78
C PHE A 116 9.26 -1.37 -10.29
N LEU A 117 9.15 -0.33 -11.12
CA LEU A 117 9.26 -0.46 -12.58
C LEU A 117 10.64 -0.93 -13.05
N ALA A 118 11.71 -0.59 -12.32
CA ALA A 118 13.06 -1.09 -12.60
C ALA A 118 13.22 -2.61 -12.36
N LYS A 119 12.31 -3.23 -11.61
CA LYS A 119 12.35 -4.65 -11.23
C LYS A 119 11.22 -5.46 -11.87
N ALA A 120 10.10 -4.82 -12.18
CA ALA A 120 8.92 -5.46 -12.74
C ALA A 120 9.14 -5.87 -14.20
N THR A 121 8.48 -6.95 -14.60
CA THR A 121 8.42 -7.41 -16.00
C THR A 121 7.01 -7.20 -16.55
N LEU A 122 6.88 -6.94 -17.85
CA LEU A 122 5.56 -6.85 -18.48
C LEU A 122 5.08 -8.26 -18.84
N ARG A 123 4.02 -8.74 -18.17
CA ARG A 123 3.37 -10.05 -18.38
C ARG A 123 1.87 -9.87 -18.44
N ASP A 124 1.20 -10.46 -19.41
CA ASP A 124 -0.26 -10.38 -19.59
C ASP A 124 -0.80 -8.94 -19.57
N GLY A 125 -0.05 -8.01 -20.16
CA GLY A 125 -0.39 -6.58 -20.20
C GLY A 125 -0.32 -5.86 -18.84
N ARG A 126 0.38 -6.43 -17.84
CA ARG A 126 0.58 -5.82 -16.51
C ARG A 126 2.04 -5.83 -16.10
N HIS A 127 2.48 -4.79 -15.39
CA HIS A 127 3.76 -4.81 -14.71
C HIS A 127 3.65 -5.78 -13.53
N THR A 128 4.48 -6.82 -13.55
CA THR A 128 4.45 -7.91 -12.58
C THR A 128 5.81 -8.05 -11.91
N LEU A 129 5.80 -8.06 -10.59
CA LEU A 129 6.95 -8.36 -9.74
C LEU A 129 6.65 -9.62 -8.94
N GLU A 130 7.41 -10.69 -9.19
CA GLU A 130 7.34 -11.92 -8.40
C GLU A 130 8.02 -11.69 -7.03
N PHE A 131 7.41 -12.20 -5.96
CA PHE A 131 7.90 -12.00 -4.60
C PHE A 131 9.22 -12.75 -4.34
N GLU A 132 9.23 -14.08 -4.54
CA GLU A 132 10.36 -14.94 -4.14
C GLU A 132 11.71 -14.50 -4.72
N PRO A 133 11.85 -14.18 -6.03
CA PRO A 133 13.14 -13.77 -6.58
C PRO A 133 13.61 -12.40 -6.06
N ASN A 134 12.71 -11.63 -5.44
CA ASN A 134 12.94 -10.27 -5.01
C ASN A 134 12.84 -10.07 -3.50
N VAL A 135 12.64 -11.14 -2.71
CA VAL A 135 12.38 -11.05 -1.26
C VAL A 135 13.40 -10.18 -0.54
N LYS A 136 14.71 -10.43 -0.72
CA LYS A 136 15.78 -9.67 -0.07
C LYS A 136 15.73 -8.16 -0.40
N TRP A 137 15.29 -7.83 -1.61
CA TRP A 137 15.12 -6.44 -2.03
C TRP A 137 13.83 -5.83 -1.46
N LEU A 138 12.72 -6.59 -1.44
CA LEU A 138 11.44 -6.17 -0.89
C LEU A 138 11.53 -5.88 0.62
N MET A 139 12.26 -6.70 1.38
CA MET A 139 12.49 -6.51 2.82
C MET A 139 13.08 -5.13 3.15
N ALA A 140 13.82 -4.50 2.22
CA ALA A 140 14.33 -3.15 2.40
C ALA A 140 13.26 -2.04 2.30
N TYR A 141 12.01 -2.42 2.01
CA TYR A 141 10.84 -1.57 1.86
C TYR A 141 9.67 -2.02 2.74
N GLU A 142 9.92 -2.89 3.72
CA GLU A 142 8.88 -3.43 4.60
C GLU A 142 8.51 -2.41 5.71
N GLY A 143 7.21 -2.33 6.00
CA GLY A 143 6.64 -1.59 7.12
C GLY A 143 7.19 -0.18 7.27
N HIS A 144 7.55 0.18 8.51
CA HIS A 144 8.03 1.52 8.85
C HIS A 144 9.34 1.91 8.13
N ALA A 145 10.25 0.96 7.90
CA ALA A 145 11.47 1.20 7.14
C ALA A 145 11.15 1.56 5.68
N GLY A 146 10.17 0.85 5.10
CA GLY A 146 9.58 1.16 3.81
C GLY A 146 8.99 2.55 3.72
N VAL A 147 8.16 2.93 4.69
CA VAL A 147 7.55 4.28 4.73
C VAL A 147 8.64 5.36 4.74
N LYS A 148 9.63 5.26 5.63
CA LYS A 148 10.73 6.24 5.71
C LYS A 148 11.48 6.38 4.40
N LYS A 149 11.70 5.27 3.70
CA LYS A 149 12.46 5.23 2.44
C LYS A 149 11.64 5.76 1.28
N ALA A 150 10.40 5.30 1.14
CA ALA A 150 9.52 5.65 0.03
C ALA A 150 9.07 7.12 0.09
N PHE A 151 8.79 7.62 1.29
CA PHE A 151 8.29 8.99 1.49
C PHE A 151 9.37 9.98 1.93
N ALA A 152 10.66 9.59 1.87
CA ALA A 152 11.78 10.49 2.17
C ALA A 152 11.69 11.87 1.49
N PRO A 153 11.21 12.04 0.24
CA PRO A 153 11.02 13.35 -0.37
C PRO A 153 10.03 14.26 0.36
N LEU A 154 9.02 13.70 1.02
CA LEU A 154 8.05 14.45 1.83
C LEU A 154 8.61 14.75 3.23
N ILE A 155 9.36 13.82 3.82
CA ILE A 155 9.97 13.97 5.16
C ILE A 155 11.07 15.03 5.13
N LYS A 156 11.99 14.96 4.15
CA LYS A 156 13.14 15.87 4.08
C LYS A 156 12.77 17.32 3.81
N LYS A 157 11.64 17.57 3.14
CA LYS A 157 11.12 18.93 2.90
C LYS A 157 10.52 19.60 4.14
N ALA A 158 10.43 18.88 5.27
CA ALA A 158 9.88 19.40 6.52
C ALA A 158 10.94 19.96 7.48
N VAL A 159 12.25 19.76 7.23
CA VAL A 159 13.30 20.36 8.07
C VAL A 159 13.59 21.77 7.56
N PRO A 160 13.22 22.84 8.29
CA PRO A 160 13.70 24.17 7.97
C PRO A 160 15.22 24.13 8.10
N LYS A 161 15.96 24.70 7.14
CA LYS A 161 17.33 25.10 7.41
C LYS A 161 17.25 26.09 8.57
N VAL A 162 17.64 25.68 9.77
CA VAL A 162 18.04 26.64 10.79
C VAL A 162 19.30 27.27 10.22
N GLU A 163 19.16 28.46 9.63
CA GLU A 163 20.31 29.31 9.38
C GLU A 163 20.92 29.56 10.75
N ALA A 164 22.09 28.95 10.98
CA ALA A 164 22.94 29.29 12.10
C ALA A 164 23.42 30.74 11.86
N GLY A 165 22.64 31.72 12.33
CA GLY A 165 23.17 33.03 12.69
C GLY A 165 23.93 32.86 14.00
N GLY A 166 25.10 33.42 14.23
CA GLY A 166 25.76 34.56 13.59
C GLY A 166 26.51 35.26 14.71
#